data_AF-C1LVR2-F1
#
_entry.id   AF-C1LVR2-F1
#
_cell.length_a   1.000
_cell.length_b   1.000
_cell.length_c   1.000
_cell.angle_alpha   90.00
_cell.angle_beta   90.00
_cell.angle_gamma   90.00
#
_symmetry.space_group_name_H-M   'P 1'
#
loop_
_entity.id
_entity.type
_entity.pdbx_description
1 polymer ?
#
loop_
_entity_poly.entity_id
_entity_poly.type
_entity_poly.pdbx_seq_one_letter_code
_entity_poly.pdbx_strand_id
1 'polypeptide(L)' 'MSSGITPTDECEIHYNALKMNKVYRYILFTITGSKIDVMKKAKRGRFFPLIN' A
#
# COMPACT_ATOMS: atom_id res chain seq x y z
N MET A 1 2.10 13.46 18.54
CA MET A 1 2.78 12.27 17.97
C MET A 1 2.22 11.04 18.65
N SER A 2 1.83 10.01 17.92
CA SER A 2 1.40 8.73 18.50
C SER A 2 2.60 7.77 18.53
N SER A 3 3.17 7.56 19.71
CA SER A 3 4.27 6.63 19.96
C SER A 3 3.71 5.22 20.15
N GLY A 4 4.36 4.20 19.56
CA GLY A 4 3.96 2.79 19.72
C GLY A 4 3.02 2.26 18.62
N ILE A 5 2.88 2.97 17.51
CA ILE A 5 2.19 2.45 16.33
C ILE A 5 3.11 1.47 15.60
N THR A 6 2.62 0.26 15.31
CA THR A 6 3.36 -0.75 14.56
C THR A 6 2.70 -1.05 13.20
N PRO A 7 3.48 -1.14 12.12
CA PRO A 7 2.95 -1.63 10.85
C PRO A 7 2.69 -3.13 10.90
N THR A 8 1.70 -3.57 10.15
CA THR A 8 1.50 -5.00 9.88
C THR A 8 2.45 -5.51 8.81
N ASP A 9 2.68 -6.83 8.81
CA ASP A 9 3.58 -7.49 7.84
C ASP A 9 3.16 -7.23 6.38
N GLU A 10 1.87 -7.08 6.12
CA GLU A 10 1.34 -6.71 4.80
C GLU A 10 1.87 -5.37 4.29
N CYS A 11 2.12 -4.41 5.20
CA CYS A 11 2.67 -3.11 4.85
C CYS A 11 4.07 -3.26 4.28
N GLU A 12 4.91 -4.10 4.90
CA GLU A 12 6.28 -4.35 4.46
C GLU A 12 6.31 -5.11 3.13
N ILE A 13 5.50 -6.18 3.00
CA ILE A 13 5.40 -6.97 1.76
C ILE A 13 5.00 -6.07 0.59
N HIS A 14 3.98 -5.23 0.76
CA HIS A 14 3.50 -4.36 -0.32
C HIS A 14 4.44 -3.21 -0.61
N TYR A 15 5.08 -2.62 0.40
CA TYR A 15 6.12 -1.61 0.19
C TYR A 15 7.30 -2.18 -0.61
N ASN A 16 7.77 -3.38 -0.28
CA ASN A 16 8.84 -4.05 -1.01
C ASN A 16 8.44 -4.35 -2.47
N ALA A 17 7.20 -4.79 -2.71
CA ALA A 17 6.67 -4.98 -4.06
C ALA A 17 6.55 -3.66 -4.87
N LEU A 18 6.26 -2.52 -4.21
CA LEU A 18 6.25 -1.20 -4.82
C LEU A 18 7.67 -0.71 -5.14
N LYS A 19 8.61 -0.85 -4.20
CA LYS A 19 9.98 -0.32 -4.31
C LYS A 19 10.85 -1.12 -5.28
N MET A 20 10.89 -2.45 -5.10
CA MET A 20 11.79 -3.32 -5.85
C MET A 20 11.20 -3.68 -7.21
N ASN A 21 9.96 -4.19 -7.21
CA ASN A 21 9.34 -4.75 -8.41
C ASN A 21 8.53 -3.71 -9.19
N LYS A 22 8.38 -2.48 -8.67
CA LYS A 22 7.60 -1.39 -9.28
C LYS A 22 6.16 -1.81 -9.64
N VAL A 23 5.61 -2.80 -8.93
CA VAL A 23 4.31 -3.44 -9.23
C VAL A 23 3.14 -2.51 -8.96
N TYR A 24 3.28 -1.62 -7.98
CA TYR A 24 2.24 -0.67 -7.59
C TYR A 24 2.64 0.76 -7.97
N ARG A 25 1.65 1.58 -8.36
CA ARG A 25 1.79 3.03 -8.55
C ARG A 25 1.77 3.77 -7.22
N TYR A 26 0.89 3.34 -6.32
CA TYR A 26 0.81 3.84 -4.95
C TYR A 26 0.22 2.78 -4.03
N ILE A 27 0.51 2.94 -2.74
CA ILE A 27 -0.12 2.22 -1.62
C ILE A 27 -0.60 3.30 -0.64
N LEU A 28 -1.84 3.17 -0.20
CA LEU A 28 -2.45 4.01 0.82
C LEU A 28 -2.54 3.19 2.10
N PHE A 29 -2.00 3.74 3.18
CA PHE A 29 -2.04 3.14 4.51
C PHE A 29 -3.07 3.86 5.38
N THR A 30 -3.67 3.14 6.32
CA THR A 30 -4.52 3.70 7.35
C THR A 30 -3.95 3.36 8.73
N ILE A 31 -4.16 4.25 9.69
CA ILE A 31 -3.81 4.02 11.09
C ILE A 31 -5.10 3.77 11.85
N THR A 32 -5.23 2.59 12.43
CA THR A 32 -6.40 2.21 13.24
C THR A 32 -5.90 1.83 14.63
N GLY A 33 -6.13 2.69 15.62
CA GLY A 33 -5.58 2.53 16.96
C GLY A 33 -4.05 2.59 16.96
N SER A 34 -3.40 1.50 17.38
CA SER A 34 -1.94 1.35 17.42
C SER A 34 -1.36 0.57 16.23
N LYS A 35 -2.14 0.33 15.17
CA LYS A 35 -1.69 -0.44 14.00
C LYS A 35 -1.77 0.36 12.71
N ILE A 36 -0.85 0.08 11.79
CA ILE A 36 -0.89 0.56 10.40
C ILE A 36 -1.26 -0.61 9.50
N ASP A 37 -2.29 -0.40 8.67
CA ASP A 37 -2.79 -1.39 7.71
C ASP A 37 -2.84 -0.82 6.29
N VAL A 38 -2.89 -1.71 5.30
CA VAL A 38 -3.03 -1.33 3.89
C VAL A 38 -4.49 -1.06 3.57
N MET A 39 -4.81 0.19 3.28
CA MET A 39 -6.17 0.61 2.91
C MET A 39 -6.45 0.39 1.42
N LYS A 40 -5.52 0.77 0.54
CA LYS A 40 -5.70 0.64 -0.92
C LYS A 40 -4.35 0.51 -1.62
N LYS A 41 -4.32 -0.22 -2.73
CA LYS A 41 -3.15 -0.32 -3.62
C LYS A 41 -3.58 -0.22 -5.07
N ALA A 42 -2.85 0.54 -5.87
CA ALA A 42 -3.08 0.63 -7.31
C ALA A 42 -1.96 -0.06 -8.06
N LYS A 43 -2.28 -1.11 -8.81
CA LYS A 43 -1.29 -1.81 -9.66
C LYS A 43 -0.87 -0.90 -10.81
N ARG A 44 0.40 -1.04 -11.19
CA ARG A 44 1.01 -0.39 -12.35
C ARG A 44 0.69 -1.21 -13.61
N GLY A 45 -0.60 -1.45 -13.87
CA GLY A 45 -1.06 -2.13 -15.09
C GLY A 45 -1.04 -1.16 -16.28
N ARG A 46 -0.73 -1.68 -17.48
CA ARG A 46 -0.88 -0.95 -18.74
C ARG A 46 -2.32 -0.43 -18.85
N PHE A 47 -2.45 0.82 -19.25
CA PHE A 47 -3.70 1.50 -19.57
C PHE A 47 -4.63 0.55 -20.35
N PHE A 48 -5.68 0.05 -19.73
CA PHE A 48 -6.90 -0.25 -20.45
C PHE A 48 -7.86 0.86 -20.04
N PRO A 49 -8.17 1.82 -20.94
CA PRO A 49 -9.26 2.73 -20.65
C PRO A 49 -10.51 1.86 -20.50
N LEU A 50 -11.28 2.12 -19.46
CA LEU A 50 -12.65 1.63 -19.36
C LEU A 50 -13.38 2.11 -20.63
N ILE A 51 -13.63 1.19 -21.55
CA ILE A 51 -14.62 1.39 -22.61
C ILE A 51 -15.98 1.22 -21.93
N ASN A 52 -16.83 2.23 -22.16
CA ASN A 52 -18.19 2.46 -21.65
C ASN A 52 -19.00 1.20 -21.31
#